data_AF-V9XPP1-F1
#
_entry.id   AF-V9XPP1-F1
#
_cell.length_a   1.000
_cell.length_b   1.000
_cell.length_c   1.000
_cell.angle_alpha   90.00
_cell.angle_beta   90.00
_cell.angle_gamma   90.00
#
_symmetry.space_group_name_H-M   'P 1'
#
loop_
_entity.id
_entity.type
_entity.pdbx_description
1 polymer ?
#
loop_
_entity_poly.entity_id
_entity_poly.type
_entity_poly.pdbx_seq_one_letter_code
_entity_poly.pdbx_strand_id
1 'polypeptide(L)'
;MSAETVSAAAAIAAAVIAVAALYFTFKQASSAAKQTELQQRIHEDSAQPYVWADIRLHPQHGELLQFVVKNEGPTVATDVHLTITPPLRAGWMLKGTETDHGPHRQSSRFSSIPPGREMVWNLAVSHAIGDGSGPREFSVTVDALGPYGPVQNEYVLNVDDYLGVAATAPGTVLGLQKSMEESLKTMTDVIRKTSECADP
;
A
#
# COMPACT_ATOMS: atom_id res chain seq x y z
N MET A 1 -46.37 36.41 50.29
CA MET A 1 -46.46 35.62 49.05
C MET A 1 -47.07 34.27 49.40
N SER A 2 -48.24 33.97 48.86
CA SER A 2 -48.98 32.73 49.11
C SER A 2 -48.23 31.52 48.55
N ALA A 3 -48.30 30.36 49.19
CA ALA A 3 -47.60 29.14 48.75
C ALA A 3 -47.88 28.74 47.29
N GLU A 4 -49.07 29.08 46.78
CA GLU A 4 -49.47 28.85 45.39
C GLU A 4 -48.61 29.60 44.38
N THR A 5 -48.23 30.86 44.64
CA THR A 5 -47.41 31.65 43.69
C THR A 5 -45.98 31.14 43.61
N VAL A 6 -45.45 30.60 44.71
CA VAL A 6 -44.13 29.95 44.75
C VAL A 6 -44.16 28.64 43.95
N SER A 7 -45.24 27.85 44.06
CA SER A 7 -45.40 26.59 43.31
C SER A 7 -45.54 26.81 41.80
N ALA A 8 -46.30 27.84 41.39
CA ALA A 8 -46.49 28.19 39.99
C ALA A 8 -45.19 28.67 39.33
N ALA A 9 -44.42 29.50 40.05
CA ALA A 9 -43.12 29.98 39.56
C ALA A 9 -42.10 28.82 39.41
N ALA A 10 -42.10 27.87 40.34
CA ALA A 10 -41.24 26.68 40.26
C ALA A 10 -41.61 25.78 39.07
N ALA A 11 -42.91 25.58 38.80
CA ALA A 11 -43.38 24.79 37.67
C ALA A 11 -42.98 25.40 36.32
N ILE A 12 -43.08 26.72 36.17
CA ILE A 12 -42.66 27.44 34.96
C ILE A 12 -41.15 27.30 34.75
N ALA A 13 -40.34 27.48 35.81
CA ALA A 13 -38.89 27.31 35.71
C ALA A 13 -38.49 25.88 35.32
N ALA A 14 -39.14 24.87 35.91
CA ALA A 14 -38.93 23.46 35.56
C ALA A 14 -39.30 23.16 34.10
N ALA A 15 -40.41 23.72 33.60
CA ALA A 15 -40.81 23.57 32.21
C ALA A 15 -39.79 24.18 31.23
N VAL A 16 -39.25 25.37 31.54
CA VAL A 16 -38.21 26.01 30.72
C VAL A 16 -36.93 25.18 30.70
N ILE A 17 -36.50 24.66 31.86
CA ILE A 17 -35.32 23.78 31.96
C ILE A 17 -35.57 22.48 31.17
N ALA A 18 -36.76 21.89 31.27
CA ALA A 18 -37.11 20.67 30.54
C ALA A 18 -37.09 20.88 29.02
N VAL A 19 -37.63 22.00 28.53
CA VAL A 19 -37.60 22.34 27.09
C VAL A 19 -36.16 22.57 26.62
N ALA A 20 -35.34 23.29 27.40
CA ALA A 20 -33.93 23.49 27.09
C ALA A 20 -33.16 22.16 27.06
N ALA A 21 -33.38 21.30 28.07
CA ALA A 21 -32.80 19.97 28.13
C ALA A 21 -33.19 19.13 26.90
N LEU A 22 -34.48 19.12 26.53
CA LEU A 22 -34.97 18.42 25.34
C LEU A 22 -34.26 18.88 24.06
N TYR A 23 -34.13 20.20 23.88
CA TYR A 23 -33.42 20.79 22.75
C TYR A 23 -31.95 20.34 22.69
N PHE A 24 -31.25 20.38 23.82
CA PHE A 24 -29.87 19.88 23.89
C PHE A 24 -29.78 18.38 23.66
N THR A 25 -30.74 17.58 24.14
CA THR A 25 -30.82 16.14 23.88
C THR A 25 -31.01 15.84 22.39
N PHE A 26 -31.90 16.56 21.70
CA PHE A 26 -32.07 16.40 20.25
C PHE A 26 -30.81 16.77 19.47
N LYS A 27 -30.14 17.87 19.85
CA LYS A 27 -28.87 18.28 19.22
C LYS A 27 -27.76 17.26 19.45
N GLN A 28 -27.68 16.68 20.66
CA GLN A 28 -26.74 15.61 21.00
C GLN A 28 -27.05 14.32 20.23
N ALA A 29 -28.31 13.91 20.15
CA ALA A 29 -28.73 12.73 19.40
C ALA A 29 -28.41 12.85 17.90
N SER A 30 -28.65 14.03 17.30
CA SER A 30 -28.29 14.29 15.90
C SER A 30 -26.77 14.26 15.68
N SER A 31 -25.99 14.80 16.63
CA SER A 31 -24.52 14.77 16.54
C SER A 31 -23.97 13.36 16.72
N ALA A 32 -24.53 12.58 17.64
CA ALA A 32 -24.20 11.18 17.85
C ALA A 32 -24.52 10.34 16.60
N ALA A 33 -25.67 10.57 15.96
CA ALA A 33 -26.03 9.87 14.72
C ALA A 33 -25.01 10.12 13.59
N LYS A 34 -24.60 11.39 13.40
CA LYS A 34 -23.56 11.76 12.44
C LYS A 34 -22.21 11.11 12.77
N GLN A 35 -21.86 11.06 14.05
CA GLN A 35 -20.62 10.42 14.49
C GLN A 35 -20.63 8.91 14.21
N THR A 36 -21.75 8.24 14.45
CA THR A 36 -21.91 6.81 14.14
C THR A 36 -21.81 6.55 12.65
N GLU A 37 -22.43 7.40 11.81
CA GLU A 37 -22.33 7.26 10.36
C GLU A 37 -20.89 7.42 9.87
N LEU A 38 -20.15 8.41 10.39
CA LEU A 38 -18.74 8.60 10.07
C LEU A 38 -17.89 7.42 10.54
N GLN A 39 -18.14 6.89 11.74
CA GLN A 39 -17.47 5.70 12.25
C GLN A 39 -17.71 4.50 11.35
N GLN A 40 -18.96 4.30 10.91
CA GLN A 40 -19.30 3.22 9.99
C GLN A 40 -18.55 3.36 8.67
N ARG A 41 -18.54 4.55 8.06
CA ARG A 41 -17.79 4.80 6.82
C ARG A 41 -16.29 4.54 6.98
N ILE A 42 -15.69 5.00 8.08
CA ILE A 42 -14.26 4.73 8.39
C ILE A 42 -14.01 3.23 8.53
N HIS A 43 -14.93 2.50 9.18
CA HIS A 43 -14.84 1.05 9.29
C HIS A 43 -14.93 0.35 7.93
N GLU A 44 -15.87 0.77 7.09
CA GLU A 44 -16.04 0.24 5.73
C GLU A 44 -14.80 0.52 4.89
N ASP A 45 -14.34 1.78 4.83
CA ASP A 45 -13.17 2.20 4.05
C ASP A 45 -11.88 1.51 4.53
N SER A 46 -11.67 1.39 5.85
CA SER A 46 -10.48 0.73 6.40
C SER A 46 -10.46 -0.78 6.18
N ALA A 47 -11.62 -1.39 5.93
CA ALA A 47 -11.74 -2.81 5.67
C ALA A 47 -11.76 -3.15 4.16
N GLN A 48 -11.68 -2.16 3.27
CA GLN A 48 -11.58 -2.40 1.83
C GLN A 48 -10.18 -2.89 1.43
N PRO A 49 -10.05 -3.68 0.35
CA PRO A 49 -8.76 -4.01 -0.21
C PRO A 49 -8.11 -2.77 -0.83
N TYR A 50 -6.79 -2.73 -0.82
CA TYR A 50 -6.02 -1.66 -1.44
C TYR A 50 -4.97 -2.28 -2.36
N VAL A 51 -5.33 -2.42 -3.63
CA VAL A 51 -4.45 -2.96 -4.66
C VAL A 51 -3.81 -1.82 -5.42
N TRP A 52 -2.49 -1.92 -5.59
CA TRP A 52 -1.70 -1.04 -6.42
C TRP A 52 -0.69 -1.83 -7.25
N ALA A 53 -0.22 -1.19 -8.29
CA ALA A 53 0.86 -1.63 -9.16
C ALA A 53 1.97 -0.56 -9.26
N ASP A 54 3.22 -1.00 -9.31
CA ASP A 54 4.39 -0.11 -9.37
C ASP A 54 5.52 -0.71 -10.21
N ILE A 55 6.42 0.15 -10.69
CA ILE A 55 7.68 -0.22 -11.35
C ILE A 55 8.82 0.23 -10.44
N ARG A 56 9.54 -0.73 -9.87
CA ARG A 56 10.64 -0.45 -8.93
C ARG A 56 11.92 -1.17 -9.30
N LEU A 57 13.05 -0.66 -8.81
CA LEU A 57 14.33 -1.35 -8.91
C LEU A 57 14.34 -2.59 -8.00
N HIS A 58 14.95 -3.66 -8.48
CA HIS A 58 15.13 -4.89 -7.72
C HIS A 58 16.04 -4.59 -6.51
N PRO A 59 15.61 -4.92 -5.28
CA PRO A 59 16.32 -4.50 -4.07
C PRO A 59 17.74 -5.06 -3.97
N GLN A 60 18.00 -6.26 -4.51
CA GLN A 60 19.33 -6.88 -4.49
C GLN A 60 20.15 -6.63 -5.77
N HIS A 61 19.51 -6.18 -6.84
CA HIS A 61 20.11 -6.03 -8.17
C HIS A 61 19.66 -4.68 -8.69
N GLY A 62 20.25 -3.59 -8.17
CA GLY A 62 19.80 -2.20 -8.39
C GLY A 62 19.81 -1.69 -9.83
N GLU A 63 20.06 -2.56 -10.80
CA GLU A 63 19.95 -2.31 -12.23
C GLU A 63 18.73 -3.01 -12.85
N LEU A 64 18.17 -4.05 -12.22
CA LEU A 64 17.02 -4.78 -12.73
C LEU A 64 15.73 -4.08 -12.31
N LEU A 65 14.82 -3.82 -13.25
CA LEU A 65 13.49 -3.31 -12.91
C LEU A 65 12.52 -4.45 -12.65
N GLN A 66 11.53 -4.20 -11.81
CA GLN A 66 10.46 -5.12 -11.49
C GLN A 66 9.13 -4.39 -11.58
N PHE A 67 8.16 -5.01 -12.24
CA PHE A 67 6.77 -4.63 -12.11
C PHE A 67 6.15 -5.42 -10.97
N VAL A 68 5.49 -4.73 -10.07
CA VAL A 68 4.93 -5.28 -8.85
C VAL A 68 3.46 -4.95 -8.76
N VAL A 69 2.62 -5.92 -8.43
CA VAL A 69 1.23 -5.71 -8.04
C VAL A 69 1.05 -6.26 -6.64
N LYS A 70 0.50 -5.46 -5.73
CA LYS A 70 0.37 -5.81 -4.32
C LYS A 70 -0.97 -5.37 -3.77
N ASN A 71 -1.54 -6.20 -2.90
CA ASN A 71 -2.65 -5.78 -2.04
C ASN A 71 -2.12 -5.44 -0.64
N GLU A 72 -2.18 -4.16 -0.27
CA GLU A 72 -1.83 -3.66 1.06
C GLU A 72 -3.03 -3.46 1.97
N GLY A 73 -4.25 -3.64 1.45
CA GLY A 73 -5.47 -3.61 2.26
C GLY A 73 -5.58 -4.85 3.15
N PRO A 74 -6.38 -4.77 4.23
CA PRO A 74 -6.53 -5.88 5.18
C PRO A 74 -7.43 -7.01 4.68
N THR A 75 -8.10 -6.85 3.54
CA THR A 75 -9.05 -7.83 2.99
C THR A 75 -8.67 -8.29 1.59
N VAL A 76 -9.23 -9.44 1.17
CA VAL A 76 -8.94 -10.03 -0.14
C VAL A 76 -9.58 -9.17 -1.23
N ALA A 77 -8.77 -8.72 -2.19
CA ALA A 77 -9.27 -8.13 -3.43
C ALA A 77 -9.74 -9.24 -4.36
N THR A 78 -10.98 -9.16 -4.83
CA THR A 78 -11.54 -10.14 -5.78
C THR A 78 -11.81 -9.48 -7.13
N ASP A 79 -11.75 -10.25 -8.21
CA ASP A 79 -11.92 -9.78 -9.59
C ASP A 79 -11.11 -8.50 -9.91
N VAL A 80 -9.80 -8.58 -9.74
CA VAL A 80 -8.90 -7.44 -9.93
C VAL A 80 -8.61 -7.25 -11.41
N HIS A 81 -8.91 -6.07 -11.94
CA HIS A 81 -8.63 -5.66 -13.32
C HIS A 81 -7.62 -4.53 -13.27
N LEU A 82 -6.44 -4.77 -13.83
CA LEU A 82 -5.35 -3.81 -13.91
C LEU A 82 -5.23 -3.35 -15.37
N THR A 83 -5.29 -2.06 -15.61
CA THR A 83 -5.10 -1.46 -16.93
C THR A 83 -3.93 -0.49 -16.88
N ILE A 84 -3.01 -0.59 -17.85
CA ILE A 84 -1.83 0.26 -17.97
C ILE A 84 -1.84 0.89 -19.35
N THR A 85 -1.87 2.23 -19.40
CA THR A 85 -1.88 2.98 -20.66
C THR A 85 -0.75 4.02 -20.66
N PRO A 86 0.20 3.96 -21.61
CA PRO A 86 0.35 2.95 -22.68
C PRO A 86 0.81 1.58 -22.16
N PRO A 87 0.61 0.47 -22.90
CA PRO A 87 1.09 -0.84 -22.46
C PRO A 87 2.62 -0.87 -22.35
N LEU A 88 3.15 -1.64 -21.40
CA LEU A 88 4.60 -1.84 -21.30
C LEU A 88 5.11 -2.57 -22.55
N ARG A 89 6.28 -2.17 -23.05
CA ARG A 89 6.86 -2.76 -24.26
C ARG A 89 7.27 -4.21 -23.97
N ALA A 90 7.02 -5.14 -24.91
CA ALA A 90 7.51 -6.51 -24.81
C ALA A 90 9.04 -6.59 -24.65
N GLY A 91 9.78 -5.65 -25.24
CA GLY A 91 11.24 -5.53 -25.08
C GLY A 91 11.69 -5.14 -23.66
N TRP A 92 10.78 -4.74 -22.78
CA TRP A 92 11.06 -4.53 -21.36
C TRP A 92 10.95 -5.82 -20.55
N MET A 93 10.61 -6.96 -21.16
CA MET A 93 10.62 -8.24 -20.46
C MET A 93 11.95 -8.97 -20.66
N LEU A 94 12.41 -9.65 -19.62
CA LEU A 94 13.47 -10.63 -19.78
C LEU A 94 12.95 -11.78 -20.68
N LYS A 95 13.78 -12.23 -21.61
CA LYS A 95 13.43 -13.37 -22.47
C LYS A 95 13.05 -14.58 -21.60
N GLY A 96 11.85 -15.11 -21.80
CA GLY A 96 11.32 -16.26 -21.05
C GLY A 96 10.49 -15.93 -19.81
N THR A 97 10.28 -14.64 -19.47
CA THR A 97 9.33 -14.22 -18.41
C THR A 97 7.97 -13.75 -18.93
N GLU A 98 7.76 -13.88 -20.25
CA GLU A 98 6.50 -13.59 -20.93
C GLU A 98 5.43 -14.60 -20.49
N THR A 99 4.65 -14.21 -19.49
CA THR A 99 3.51 -14.99 -18.98
C THR A 99 2.21 -14.36 -19.45
N ASP A 100 1.13 -15.15 -19.57
CA ASP A 100 -0.18 -14.65 -20.03
C ASP A 100 -0.81 -13.56 -19.14
N HIS A 101 -0.30 -13.40 -17.91
CA HIS A 101 -0.70 -12.37 -16.95
C HIS A 101 0.40 -11.31 -16.72
N GLY A 102 1.38 -11.24 -17.62
CA GLY A 102 2.49 -10.31 -17.52
C GLY A 102 2.09 -8.87 -17.90
N PRO A 103 2.83 -7.88 -17.40
CA PRO A 103 2.49 -6.46 -17.58
C PRO A 103 2.76 -5.89 -18.99
N HIS A 104 3.17 -6.73 -19.94
CA HIS A 104 3.24 -6.36 -21.37
C HIS A 104 1.85 -6.23 -21.99
N ARG A 105 0.83 -6.81 -21.33
CA ARG A 105 -0.55 -6.62 -21.73
C ARG A 105 -1.06 -5.29 -21.21
N GLN A 106 -1.81 -4.59 -22.05
CA GLN A 106 -2.49 -3.36 -21.65
C GLN A 106 -3.45 -3.60 -20.48
N SER A 107 -4.04 -4.80 -20.39
CA SER A 107 -4.90 -5.20 -19.28
C SER A 107 -4.53 -6.59 -18.74
N SER A 108 -4.55 -6.71 -17.42
CA SER A 108 -4.33 -7.96 -16.68
C SER A 108 -5.48 -8.20 -15.71
N ARG A 109 -5.98 -9.43 -15.66
CA ARG A 109 -7.07 -9.83 -14.76
C ARG A 109 -6.60 -10.89 -13.79
N PHE A 110 -6.87 -10.69 -12.50
CA PHE A 110 -6.59 -11.63 -11.43
C PHE A 110 -7.88 -11.99 -10.71
N SER A 111 -8.11 -13.29 -10.49
CA SER A 111 -9.31 -13.76 -9.79
C SER A 111 -9.35 -13.25 -8.34
N SER A 112 -8.21 -13.25 -7.65
CA SER A 112 -8.10 -12.68 -6.30
C SER A 112 -6.66 -12.37 -5.92
N ILE A 113 -6.47 -11.35 -5.07
CA ILE A 113 -5.20 -10.99 -4.45
C ILE A 113 -5.42 -10.85 -2.94
N PRO A 114 -4.99 -11.83 -2.13
CA PRO A 114 -5.10 -11.76 -0.68
C PRO A 114 -4.27 -10.63 -0.07
N PRO A 115 -4.58 -10.22 1.18
CA PRO A 115 -3.79 -9.25 1.93
C PRO A 115 -2.32 -9.63 1.97
N GLY A 116 -1.44 -8.66 1.67
CA GLY A 116 0.01 -8.84 1.68
C GLY A 116 0.57 -9.68 0.54
N ARG A 117 -0.24 -10.22 -0.37
CA ARG A 117 0.26 -10.94 -1.54
C ARG A 117 0.85 -9.95 -2.54
N GLU A 118 2.03 -10.30 -3.02
CA GLU A 118 2.80 -9.55 -4.00
C GLU A 118 3.06 -10.42 -5.22
N MET A 119 2.75 -9.89 -6.41
CA MET A 119 3.06 -10.50 -7.70
C MET A 119 4.16 -9.68 -8.34
N VAL A 120 5.25 -10.33 -8.73
CA VAL A 120 6.46 -9.66 -9.20
C VAL A 120 6.86 -10.23 -10.56
N TRP A 121 7.04 -9.35 -11.53
CA TRP A 121 7.60 -9.67 -12.84
C TRP A 121 8.90 -8.92 -13.04
N ASN A 122 9.96 -9.65 -13.37
CA ASN A 122 11.24 -9.03 -13.69
C ASN A 122 11.18 -8.42 -15.09
N LEU A 123 11.47 -7.12 -15.16
CA LEU A 123 11.61 -6.34 -16.37
C LEU A 123 13.09 -6.27 -16.78
N ALA A 124 13.36 -5.59 -17.89
CA ALA A 124 14.70 -5.31 -18.38
C ALA A 124 15.48 -4.41 -17.41
N VAL A 125 16.78 -4.35 -17.64
CA VAL A 125 17.68 -3.49 -16.88
C VAL A 125 17.40 -2.01 -17.16
N SER A 126 17.53 -1.17 -16.13
CA SER A 126 17.18 0.26 -16.11
C SER A 126 17.84 1.06 -17.24
N HIS A 127 19.08 0.74 -17.59
CA HIS A 127 19.79 1.40 -18.69
C HIS A 127 19.21 1.09 -20.09
N ALA A 128 18.56 -0.07 -20.26
CA ALA A 128 17.92 -0.45 -21.53
C ALA A 128 16.54 0.20 -21.68
N ILE A 129 15.96 0.69 -20.59
CA ILE A 129 14.69 1.44 -20.58
C ILE A 129 14.97 2.95 -20.72
N GLY A 130 16.11 3.43 -20.22
CA GLY A 130 16.54 4.83 -20.29
C GLY A 130 17.02 5.33 -21.66
N ASP A 131 17.17 4.46 -22.67
CA ASP A 131 17.73 4.77 -24.00
C ASP A 131 16.90 5.76 -24.85
N GLY A 132 15.76 6.24 -24.32
CA GLY A 132 14.98 7.35 -24.86
C GLY A 132 13.91 6.92 -25.87
N SER A 133 13.75 5.62 -26.13
CA SER A 133 12.78 5.12 -27.10
C SER A 133 11.46 4.63 -26.47
N GLY A 134 10.74 5.45 -25.68
CA GLY A 134 9.43 5.03 -25.18
C GLY A 134 8.72 5.98 -24.23
N PRO A 135 7.41 5.76 -24.01
CA PRO A 135 6.66 6.49 -23.00
C PRO A 135 7.24 6.21 -21.60
N ARG A 136 7.36 7.28 -20.80
CA ARG A 136 7.89 7.23 -19.43
C ARG A 136 6.84 7.49 -18.36
N GLU A 137 5.67 7.95 -18.79
CA GLU A 137 4.47 8.12 -17.97
C GLU A 137 3.45 7.06 -18.36
N PHE A 138 2.87 6.43 -17.35
CA PHE A 138 1.87 5.37 -17.48
C PHE A 138 0.68 5.70 -16.59
N SER A 139 -0.52 5.80 -17.16
CA SER A 139 -1.74 5.78 -16.37
C SER A 139 -2.06 4.34 -15.97
N VAL A 140 -2.18 4.12 -14.67
CA VAL A 140 -2.57 2.83 -14.08
C VAL A 140 -3.95 2.96 -13.49
N THR A 141 -4.85 2.09 -13.94
CA THR A 141 -6.19 1.93 -13.37
C THR A 141 -6.29 0.54 -12.74
N VAL A 142 -6.68 0.49 -11.48
CA VAL A 142 -6.92 -0.75 -10.73
C VAL A 142 -8.37 -0.77 -10.30
N ASP A 143 -9.13 -1.71 -10.84
CA ASP A 143 -10.50 -2.00 -10.42
C ASP A 143 -10.51 -3.31 -9.64
N ALA A 144 -11.18 -3.36 -8.50
CA ALA A 144 -11.31 -4.56 -7.68
C ALA A 144 -12.66 -4.59 -6.95
N LEU A 145 -13.06 -5.78 -6.51
CA LEU A 145 -14.22 -5.98 -5.64
C LEU A 145 -13.75 -6.29 -4.21
N GLY A 146 -14.20 -5.48 -3.27
CA GLY A 146 -14.02 -5.68 -1.84
C GLY A 146 -15.33 -6.01 -1.12
N PRO A 147 -15.28 -6.26 0.20
CA PRO A 147 -16.43 -6.72 0.97
C PRO A 147 -17.58 -5.70 1.05
N TYR A 148 -17.29 -4.41 0.89
CA TYR A 148 -18.29 -3.33 0.97
C TYR A 148 -18.60 -2.68 -0.39
N GLY A 149 -18.05 -3.21 -1.49
CA GLY A 149 -18.32 -2.71 -2.84
C GLY A 149 -17.10 -2.68 -3.75
N PRO A 150 -17.26 -2.17 -4.99
CA PRO A 150 -16.16 -1.97 -5.92
C PRO A 150 -15.21 -0.87 -5.43
N VAL A 151 -13.93 -1.09 -5.63
CA VAL A 151 -12.84 -0.16 -5.34
C VAL A 151 -12.12 0.13 -6.64
N GLN A 152 -11.93 1.41 -6.95
CA GLN A 152 -11.22 1.86 -8.15
C GLN A 152 -10.14 2.86 -7.74
N ASN A 153 -8.92 2.64 -8.23
CA ASN A 153 -7.79 3.53 -8.05
C ASN A 153 -7.20 3.88 -9.41
N GLU A 154 -7.03 5.17 -9.69
CA GLU A 154 -6.34 5.66 -10.89
C GLU A 154 -5.20 6.59 -10.47
N TYR A 155 -4.01 6.36 -11.01
CA TYR A 155 -2.83 7.19 -10.76
C TYR A 155 -1.82 7.08 -11.89
N VAL A 156 -0.91 8.05 -11.95
CA VAL A 156 0.15 8.10 -12.95
C VAL A 156 1.45 7.61 -12.35
N LEU A 157 2.07 6.63 -13.00
CA LEU A 157 3.44 6.20 -12.74
C LEU A 157 4.38 6.91 -13.71
N ASN A 158 5.32 7.69 -13.18
CA ASN A 158 6.43 8.22 -13.96
C ASN A 158 7.71 7.44 -13.61
N VAL A 159 8.29 6.80 -14.61
CA VAL A 159 9.49 5.97 -14.42
C VAL A 159 10.74 6.83 -14.16
N ASP A 160 10.79 8.06 -14.70
CA ASP A 160 11.91 8.98 -14.47
C ASP A 160 12.03 9.44 -13.00
N ASP A 161 10.91 9.48 -12.27
CA ASP A 161 10.88 9.85 -10.85
C ASP A 161 11.70 8.87 -9.98
N TYR A 162 11.85 7.62 -10.42
CA TYR A 162 12.49 6.55 -9.66
C TYR A 162 13.82 6.08 -10.26
N LEU A 163 14.05 6.24 -11.56
CA LEU A 163 15.31 5.84 -12.21
C LEU A 163 16.56 6.55 -11.66
N GLY A 164 16.38 7.76 -11.10
CA GLY A 164 17.46 8.53 -10.46
C GLY A 164 17.60 8.31 -8.95
N VAL A 165 16.66 7.59 -8.32
CA VAL A 165 16.67 7.36 -6.88
C VAL A 165 17.49 6.10 -6.59
N ALA A 166 18.56 6.24 -5.81
CA ALA A 166 19.43 5.12 -5.44
C ALA A 166 18.59 3.97 -4.85
N ALA A 167 18.64 2.79 -5.48
CA ALA A 167 18.06 1.57 -4.95
C ALA A 167 18.73 1.24 -3.62
N THR A 168 18.15 1.73 -2.53
CA THR A 168 18.65 1.42 -1.20
C THR A 168 18.02 0.08 -0.86
N ALA A 169 18.81 -1.00 -0.95
CA ALA A 169 18.36 -2.33 -0.56
C ALA A 169 17.88 -2.26 0.90
N PRO A 170 16.58 -2.42 1.22
CA PRO A 170 16.18 -2.61 2.60
C PRO A 170 16.88 -3.89 3.09
N GLY A 171 17.64 -3.79 4.18
CA GLY A 171 18.47 -4.88 4.69
C GLY A 171 17.66 -6.17 4.86
N THR A 172 17.78 -7.08 3.89
CA THR A 172 17.09 -8.36 3.93
C THR A 172 17.82 -9.31 4.89
N VAL A 173 17.09 -10.22 5.55
CA VAL A 173 17.65 -11.25 6.44
C VAL A 173 18.72 -12.09 5.73
N LEU A 174 18.60 -12.27 4.41
CA LEU A 174 19.59 -12.93 3.57
C LEU A 174 20.89 -12.11 3.47
N GLY A 175 20.81 -10.78 3.40
CA GLY A 175 21.97 -9.89 3.47
C GLY A 175 22.67 -9.94 4.83
N LEU A 176 21.91 -10.13 5.91
CA LEU A 176 22.45 -10.40 7.26
C LEU A 176 23.14 -11.77 7.34
N GLN A 177 22.56 -12.83 6.76
CA GLN A 177 23.21 -14.14 6.72
C GLN A 177 24.52 -14.09 5.92
N LYS A 178 24.52 -13.41 4.77
CA LYS A 178 25.71 -13.29 3.93
C LYS A 178 26.81 -12.45 4.60
N SER A 179 26.44 -11.37 5.30
CA SER A 179 27.41 -10.58 6.05
C SER A 179 27.95 -11.33 7.28
N MET A 180 27.14 -12.17 7.93
CA MET A 180 27.61 -13.08 8.97
C MET A 180 28.58 -14.13 8.43
N GLU A 181 28.29 -14.73 7.26
CA GLU A 181 29.15 -15.72 6.61
C GLU A 181 30.50 -15.10 6.17
N GLU A 182 30.48 -13.91 5.59
CA GLU A 182 31.70 -13.16 5.24
C GLU A 182 32.52 -12.76 6.48
N SER A 183 31.85 -12.38 7.57
CA SER A 183 32.53 -12.08 8.85
C SER A 183 33.18 -13.32 9.46
N LEU A 184 32.50 -14.47 9.43
CA LEU A 184 33.03 -15.75 9.91
C LEU A 184 34.21 -16.23 9.08
N LYS A 185 34.13 -16.09 7.75
CA LYS A 185 35.23 -16.43 6.85
C LYS A 185 36.45 -15.56 7.12
N THR A 186 36.24 -14.25 7.28
CA THR A 186 37.33 -13.30 7.56
C THR A 186 37.99 -13.59 8.91
N MET A 187 37.20 -13.89 9.95
CA MET A 187 37.76 -14.33 11.25
C MET A 187 38.58 -15.60 11.11
N THR A 188 38.09 -16.58 10.36
CA THR A 188 38.80 -17.85 10.15
C THR A 188 40.12 -17.65 9.41
N ASP A 189 40.14 -16.79 8.39
CA ASP A 189 41.37 -16.46 7.65
C ASP A 189 42.37 -15.67 8.50
N VAL A 190 41.90 -14.77 9.37
CA VAL A 190 42.76 -14.05 10.32
C VAL A 190 43.36 -15.02 11.34
N ILE A 191 42.55 -15.91 11.92
CA ILE A 191 43.01 -16.93 12.88
C ILE A 191 44.07 -17.83 12.24
N ARG A 192 43.81 -18.33 11.03
CA ARG A 192 44.76 -19.15 10.26
C ARG A 192 46.08 -18.42 10.00
N LYS A 193 46.00 -17.16 9.57
CA LYS A 193 47.18 -16.34 9.31
C LYS A 193 47.98 -16.04 10.59
N THR A 194 47.31 -15.87 11.73
CA THR A 194 47.99 -15.71 13.02
C THR A 194 48.63 -16.99 13.52
N SER A 195 48.05 -18.17 13.25
CA SER A 195 48.70 -19.46 13.58
C SER A 195 49.91 -19.75 12.69
N GLU A 196 49.86 -19.38 11.39
CA GLU A 196 50.99 -19.53 10.46
C GLU A 196 52.17 -18.60 10.81
N CYS A 197 51.94 -17.49 11.53
CA CYS A 197 53.00 -16.62 12.05
C CYS A 197 53.51 -17.00 13.45
N ALA A 198 52.88 -17.96 14.13
CA ALA A 198 53.19 -18.33 15.51
C ALA A 198 54.03 -19.62 15.64
N ASP A 199 54.30 -20.33 14.55
CA ASP A 199 55.31 -21.40 14.51
C ASP A 199 56.68 -20.81 14.12
N PRO A 200 57.69 -20.81 15.02
CA PRO A 200 59.05 -20.38 14.73
C PRO A 200 59.86 -21.39 13.90
#